data_AF-A0A6G8TYG4-F1
#
_entry.id   AF-A0A6G8TYG4-F1
#
_cell.length_a   1.000
_cell.length_b   1.000
_cell.length_c   1.000
_cell.angle_alpha   90.00
_cell.angle_beta   90.00
_cell.angle_gamma   90.00
#
_symmetry.space_group_name_H-M   'P 1'
#
loop_
_entity.id
_entity.type
_entity.pdbx_description
1 polymer ?
#
loop_
_entity_poly.entity_id
_entity_poly.type
_entity_poly.pdbx_seq_one_letter_code
_entity_poly.pdbx_strand_id
1 'polypeptide(L)'
;MHDAVALPFHLLRPWWLLGLIPVVAIFAVLLWRQNVRAQWGAVIAPHLLDHLIVQPGRGRSVNPLYLVAAGMVLGIVGMSGPAWRRELPPFVEDKAPLMVVLAVGSSMNGTDVAPSRLERAKQKIGDLLGARAGARTGLIAYAGTAHLVMPLTDDRAVIEPFLAALAPGLMPTDGKNVADAIALAAASLATEAVAGTILLVADDLGSTDPGALGPVAGRNNLVMLAVSAQKSATSLGAGTVEVSIDGSDIVRLERRIESRFQAAEGDAFGTQWRDEGFWLLPPMALLSLLWFRRGTTVAWAIALALVMQAGQARAEDASRFTSLWLTPDQQGRLAFDRGDYKSAARLFADPMWRGIAAYRAYDFIAAAEEFSRVETIEGKFALGNAQAQNHAFEKAISIYDEILKVEPGNGAAKTNRAIVQAALDAREAKRRKQEQSDAPPPDLKPDEMRVDPKQKGGKTIKVSPQDITTAGAAEAWMRQVQTTPADFLKLKFAIQAAATPAGTKR
;
A
#
# COMPACT_ATOMS: atom_id res chain seq x y z
N MET A 1 38.70 -3.19 12.83
CA MET A 1 38.61 -3.30 14.31
C MET A 1 37.18 -3.74 14.62
N HIS A 2 36.98 -4.55 15.66
CA HIS A 2 35.64 -5.06 15.97
C HIS A 2 34.84 -3.99 16.70
N ASP A 3 33.88 -3.37 16.02
CA ASP A 3 32.88 -2.55 16.69
C ASP A 3 32.03 -3.46 17.57
N ALA A 4 32.22 -3.35 18.88
CA ALA A 4 31.39 -4.03 19.85
C ALA A 4 29.97 -3.49 19.69
N VAL A 5 29.06 -4.32 19.20
CA VAL A 5 27.62 -4.00 19.09
C VAL A 5 27.09 -3.82 20.51
N ALA A 6 27.12 -2.58 20.99
CA ALA A 6 26.47 -2.18 22.21
C ALA A 6 24.96 -2.32 22.00
N LEU A 7 24.41 -3.46 22.44
CA LEU A 7 22.97 -3.65 22.54
C LEU A 7 22.42 -2.53 23.43
N PRO A 8 21.69 -1.53 22.90
CA PRO A 8 21.28 -0.38 23.68
C PRO A 8 20.08 -0.80 24.51
N PHE A 9 20.35 -1.32 25.70
CA PHE A 9 19.33 -1.74 26.65
C PHE A 9 18.70 -0.50 27.30
N HIS A 10 17.37 -0.40 27.23
CA HIS A 10 16.61 0.69 27.81
C HIS A 10 15.46 0.15 28.69
N LEU A 11 15.04 0.93 29.68
CA LEU A 11 13.86 0.66 30.49
C LEU A 11 12.79 1.70 30.17
N LEU A 12 11.67 1.27 29.59
CA LEU A 12 10.56 2.15 29.23
C LEU A 12 9.91 2.82 30.46
N ARG A 13 9.90 2.14 31.61
CA ARG A 13 9.16 2.55 32.82
C ARG A 13 9.98 2.23 34.09
N PRO A 14 11.15 2.84 34.29
CA PRO A 14 12.09 2.45 35.36
C PRO A 14 11.51 2.61 36.77
N TRP A 15 10.49 3.47 36.95
CA TRP A 15 9.81 3.69 38.23
C TRP A 15 9.12 2.44 38.79
N TRP A 16 8.75 1.45 37.97
CA TRP A 16 8.20 0.17 38.48
C TRP A 16 9.19 -0.58 39.39
N LEU A 17 10.50 -0.38 39.24
CA LEU A 17 11.51 -1.00 40.10
C LEU A 17 11.37 -0.58 41.57
N LEU A 18 10.73 0.57 41.87
CA LEU A 18 10.39 0.96 43.24
C LEU A 18 9.43 -0.04 43.91
N GLY A 19 8.65 -0.81 43.12
CA GLY A 19 7.82 -1.91 43.59
C GLY A 19 8.60 -3.05 44.26
N LEU A 20 9.92 -3.15 44.05
CA LEU A 20 10.76 -4.10 44.79
C LEU A 20 10.85 -3.76 46.28
N ILE A 21 10.75 -2.48 46.66
CA ILE A 21 10.86 -2.04 48.06
C ILE A 21 9.76 -2.64 48.94
N PRO A 22 8.44 -2.50 48.63
CA PRO A 22 7.39 -3.14 49.43
C PRO A 22 7.44 -4.67 49.37
N VAL A 23 7.84 -5.27 48.24
CA VAL A 23 8.03 -6.73 48.16
C VAL A 23 9.11 -7.20 49.13
N VAL A 24 10.28 -6.57 49.15
CA VAL A 24 11.37 -6.89 50.09
C VAL A 24 10.94 -6.63 51.55
N ALA A 25 10.23 -5.54 51.82
CA ALA A 25 9.75 -5.23 53.17
C ALA A 25 8.73 -6.26 53.69
N ILE A 26 7.73 -6.62 52.88
CA ILE A 26 6.76 -7.68 53.20
C ILE A 26 7.49 -9.01 53.41
N PHE A 27 8.45 -9.33 52.55
CA PHE A 27 9.23 -10.56 52.66
C PHE A 27 10.06 -10.63 53.93
N ALA A 28 10.75 -9.54 54.29
CA ALA A 28 11.51 -9.43 55.53
C ALA A 28 10.62 -9.60 56.77
N VAL A 29 9.43 -8.98 56.79
CA VAL A 29 8.44 -9.16 57.87
C VAL A 29 7.92 -10.60 57.94
N LEU A 30 7.64 -11.25 56.80
CA LEU A 30 7.19 -12.64 56.77
C LEU A 30 8.28 -13.62 57.25
N LEU A 31 9.53 -13.42 56.83
CA LEU A 31 10.67 -14.22 57.31
C LEU A 31 10.94 -13.99 58.80
N TRP A 32 10.84 -12.75 59.28
CA TRP A 32 10.99 -12.44 60.71
C TRP A 32 9.88 -13.10 61.54
N ARG A 33 8.63 -13.11 61.04
CA ARG A 33 7.51 -13.83 61.66
C ARG A 33 7.65 -15.35 61.65
N GLN A 34 8.31 -15.93 60.64
CA GLN A 34 8.62 -17.37 60.62
C GLN A 34 9.73 -17.76 61.61
N ASN A 35 10.55 -16.81 62.04
CA ASN A 35 11.64 -17.05 62.98
C ASN A 35 11.12 -17.04 64.43
N VAL A 36 10.52 -18.16 64.85
CA VAL A 36 9.97 -18.38 66.20
C VAL A 36 10.95 -17.98 67.31
N ARG A 37 12.27 -18.23 67.12
CA ARG A 37 13.30 -17.81 68.08
C ARG A 37 13.42 -16.29 68.22
N ALA A 38 13.24 -15.52 67.14
CA ALA A 38 13.29 -14.07 67.16
C ALA A 38 12.03 -13.41 67.76
N GLN A 39 10.87 -14.09 67.69
CA GLN A 39 9.64 -13.61 68.32
C GLN A 39 9.59 -13.93 69.83
N TRP A 40 9.96 -15.17 70.21
CA TRP A 40 9.73 -15.67 71.57
C TRP A 40 10.97 -15.60 72.48
N GLY A 41 12.17 -15.37 71.94
CA GLY A 41 13.42 -15.29 72.72
C GLY A 41 13.49 -14.11 73.71
N ALA A 42 12.59 -13.12 73.61
CA ALA A 42 12.44 -12.03 74.58
C ALA A 42 11.40 -12.32 75.69
N VAL A 43 10.59 -13.37 75.54
CA VAL A 43 9.44 -13.68 76.43
C VAL A 43 9.59 -15.04 77.12
N ILE A 44 10.34 -15.97 76.52
CA ILE A 44 10.55 -17.34 77.01
C ILE A 44 12.05 -17.58 77.20
N ALA A 45 12.43 -18.21 78.32
CA ALA A 45 13.82 -18.50 78.63
C ALA A 45 14.46 -19.44 77.56
N PRO A 46 15.69 -19.17 77.09
CA PRO A 46 16.25 -19.85 75.91
C PRO A 46 16.27 -21.39 75.98
N HIS A 47 16.51 -21.95 77.17
CA HIS A 47 16.62 -23.40 77.39
C HIS A 47 15.28 -24.15 77.30
N LEU A 48 14.14 -23.47 77.50
CA LEU A 48 12.81 -24.05 77.28
C LEU A 48 12.43 -24.05 75.80
N LEU A 49 12.93 -23.05 75.06
CA LEU A 49 12.57 -22.81 73.68
C LEU A 49 13.04 -23.92 72.73
N ASP A 50 14.21 -24.52 73.02
CA ASP A 50 14.78 -25.62 72.23
C ASP A 50 14.03 -26.96 72.38
N HIS A 51 13.21 -27.11 73.43
CA HIS A 51 12.36 -28.29 73.65
C HIS A 51 10.89 -28.07 73.24
N LEU A 52 10.45 -26.81 73.10
CA LEU A 52 9.09 -26.46 72.68
C LEU A 52 8.94 -26.26 71.16
N ILE A 53 10.03 -25.95 70.44
CA ILE A 53 10.00 -25.81 68.97
C ILE A 53 10.10 -27.19 68.32
N VAL A 54 8.95 -27.81 68.02
CA VAL A 54 8.88 -28.94 67.08
C VAL A 54 9.22 -28.43 65.68
N GLN A 55 10.47 -28.59 65.26
CA GLN A 55 10.87 -28.29 63.89
C GLN A 55 10.22 -29.33 62.94
N PRO A 56 9.34 -28.94 62.01
CA PRO A 56 8.90 -29.86 60.97
C PRO A 56 10.13 -30.30 60.17
N GLY A 57 10.26 -31.62 59.94
CA GLY A 57 11.48 -32.22 59.40
C GLY A 57 11.96 -31.53 58.12
N ARG A 58 13.25 -31.19 58.05
CA ARG A 58 13.91 -30.55 56.90
C ARG A 58 13.99 -31.47 55.67
N GLY A 59 12.84 -31.77 55.07
CA GLY A 59 12.80 -32.25 53.69
C GLY A 59 13.28 -31.16 52.74
N ARG A 60 13.85 -31.55 51.58
CA ARG A 60 14.26 -30.65 50.47
C ARG A 60 13.06 -30.01 49.75
N SER A 61 12.12 -29.44 50.48
CA SER A 61 10.99 -28.72 49.91
C SER A 61 11.36 -27.26 49.67
N VAL A 62 11.21 -26.80 48.43
CA VAL A 62 11.20 -25.36 48.14
C VAL A 62 10.07 -24.72 48.96
N ASN A 63 10.39 -23.69 49.75
CA ASN A 63 9.38 -22.95 50.51
C ASN A 63 8.60 -22.06 49.52
N PRO A 64 7.26 -22.19 49.42
CA PRO A 64 6.45 -21.48 48.43
C PRO A 64 6.58 -19.95 48.54
N LEU A 65 6.94 -19.43 49.71
CA LEU A 65 7.22 -18.01 49.91
C LEU A 65 8.30 -17.50 48.93
N TYR A 66 9.43 -18.21 48.74
CA TYR A 66 10.47 -17.80 47.77
C TYR A 66 9.99 -17.86 46.32
N LEU A 67 9.07 -18.77 45.97
CA LEU A 67 8.48 -18.85 44.62
C LEU A 67 7.59 -17.64 44.33
N VAL A 68 6.79 -17.20 45.31
CA VAL A 68 5.97 -15.99 45.20
C VAL A 68 6.85 -14.74 45.05
N ALA A 69 7.92 -14.61 45.84
CA ALA A 69 8.86 -13.49 45.68
C ALA A 69 9.57 -13.50 44.31
N ALA A 70 10.03 -14.67 43.83
CA ALA A 70 10.64 -14.77 42.51
C ALA A 70 9.65 -14.38 41.40
N GLY A 71 8.38 -14.82 41.48
CA GLY A 71 7.33 -14.41 40.56
C GLY A 71 7.02 -12.92 40.60
N MET A 72 6.94 -12.31 41.79
CA MET A 72 6.75 -10.87 41.96
C MET A 72 7.92 -10.05 41.40
N VAL A 73 9.17 -10.47 41.63
CA VAL A 73 10.37 -9.82 41.08
C VAL A 73 10.36 -9.88 39.54
N LEU A 74 10.08 -11.05 38.95
CA LEU A 74 9.96 -11.18 37.49
C LEU A 74 8.82 -10.31 36.92
N GLY A 75 7.68 -10.25 37.61
CA GLY A 75 6.56 -9.37 37.23
C GLY A 75 6.93 -7.89 37.26
N ILE A 76 7.63 -7.42 38.30
CA ILE A 76 8.10 -6.03 38.42
C ILE A 76 9.14 -5.69 37.35
N VAL A 77 10.08 -6.60 37.06
CA VAL A 77 11.06 -6.41 35.98
C VAL A 77 10.40 -6.50 34.59
N GLY A 78 9.30 -7.24 34.45
CA GLY A 78 8.46 -7.19 33.24
C GLY A 78 7.76 -5.84 33.08
N MET A 79 7.15 -5.33 34.14
CA MET A 79 6.42 -4.05 34.13
C MET A 79 7.31 -2.82 33.94
N SER A 80 8.60 -2.89 34.28
CA SER A 80 9.56 -1.81 34.01
C SER A 80 9.90 -1.64 32.52
N GLY A 81 9.43 -2.57 31.68
CA GLY A 81 9.49 -2.51 30.22
C GLY A 81 10.92 -2.57 29.68
N PRO A 82 11.65 -3.69 29.86
CA PRO A 82 12.97 -3.87 29.29
C PRO A 82 12.87 -3.91 27.77
N ALA A 83 13.63 -3.05 27.11
CA ALA A 83 13.61 -2.87 25.67
C ALA A 83 15.02 -3.02 25.09
N TRP A 84 15.15 -3.89 24.10
CA TRP A 84 16.37 -4.10 23.30
C TRP A 84 16.07 -4.21 21.80
N ARG A 85 14.82 -4.01 21.39
CA ARG A 85 14.40 -3.90 19.99
C ARG A 85 13.65 -2.59 19.78
N ARG A 86 13.68 -2.09 18.56
CA ARG A 86 12.88 -0.95 18.11
C ARG A 86 11.71 -1.47 17.29
N GLU A 87 10.57 -0.82 17.41
CA GLU A 87 9.34 -1.14 16.66
C GLU A 87 8.98 0.03 15.76
N LEU A 88 8.55 -0.30 14.54
CA LEU A 88 8.11 0.66 13.53
C LEU A 88 6.64 1.03 13.82
N PRO A 89 6.19 2.28 13.59
CA PRO A 89 4.81 2.65 13.86
C PRO A 89 3.86 1.88 12.92
N PRO A 90 2.75 1.29 13.43
CA PRO A 90 1.87 0.39 12.65
C PRO A 90 1.03 1.07 11.55
N PHE A 91 1.34 2.32 11.23
CA PHE A 91 0.66 3.15 10.23
C PHE A 91 1.61 3.68 9.14
N VAL A 92 2.90 3.35 9.20
CA VAL A 92 3.81 3.58 8.07
C VAL A 92 3.68 2.39 7.13
N GLU A 93 3.66 2.64 5.83
CA GLU A 93 3.68 1.57 4.83
C GLU A 93 5.03 0.85 4.88
N ASP A 94 5.02 -0.47 5.12
CA ASP A 94 6.18 -1.36 5.29
C ASP A 94 7.18 -1.41 4.10
N LYS A 95 7.02 -0.56 3.07
CA LYS A 95 7.84 -0.57 1.86
C LYS A 95 8.12 0.82 1.32
N ALA A 96 9.41 1.10 1.11
CA ALA A 96 9.90 2.36 0.58
C ALA A 96 9.20 2.87 -0.71
N PRO A 97 8.77 4.15 -0.75
CA PRO A 97 8.39 4.82 -1.99
C PRO A 97 9.49 4.75 -3.04
N LEU A 98 9.12 4.34 -4.26
CA LEU A 98 10.05 4.12 -5.37
C LEU A 98 9.62 4.92 -6.59
N MET A 99 10.56 5.66 -7.19
CA MET A 99 10.37 6.27 -8.50
C MET A 99 11.27 5.60 -9.53
N VAL A 100 10.67 4.86 -10.46
CA VAL A 100 11.38 4.21 -11.56
C VAL A 100 11.54 5.20 -12.70
N VAL A 101 12.77 5.49 -13.09
CA VAL A 101 13.15 6.41 -14.16
C VAL A 101 13.74 5.58 -15.30
N LEU A 102 12.90 5.23 -16.28
CA LEU A 102 13.28 4.35 -17.38
C LEU A 102 13.75 5.16 -18.61
N ALA A 103 14.97 4.85 -19.07
CA ALA A 103 15.47 5.32 -20.35
C ALA A 103 14.67 4.67 -21.49
N VAL A 104 14.19 5.50 -22.41
CA VAL A 104 13.45 5.10 -23.62
C VAL A 104 14.02 5.74 -24.88
N GLY A 105 15.24 6.29 -24.83
CA GLY A 105 15.93 6.81 -26.02
C GLY A 105 16.37 5.73 -27.02
N SER A 106 16.85 6.14 -28.20
CA SER A 106 17.24 5.22 -29.27
C SER A 106 18.31 4.19 -28.88
N SER A 107 19.20 4.51 -27.95
CA SER A 107 20.24 3.61 -27.45
C SER A 107 19.69 2.37 -26.71
N MET A 108 18.44 2.43 -26.23
CA MET A 108 17.76 1.32 -25.57
C MET A 108 17.17 0.28 -26.55
N ASN A 109 17.25 0.54 -27.86
CA ASN A 109 17.00 -0.49 -28.89
C ASN A 109 18.20 -1.44 -29.11
N GLY A 110 19.33 -1.24 -28.42
CA GLY A 110 20.47 -2.14 -28.48
C GLY A 110 20.09 -3.59 -28.13
N THR A 111 20.69 -4.55 -28.83
CA THR A 111 20.42 -6.00 -28.71
C THR A 111 21.57 -6.77 -28.05
N ASP A 112 22.53 -6.07 -27.43
CA ASP A 112 23.60 -6.66 -26.61
C ASP A 112 23.05 -7.39 -25.37
N VAL A 113 21.90 -6.95 -24.85
CA VAL A 113 21.10 -7.69 -23.87
C VAL A 113 19.78 -8.11 -24.50
N ALA A 114 19.60 -9.41 -24.72
CA ALA A 114 18.43 -9.95 -25.39
C ALA A 114 17.11 -9.72 -24.60
N PRO A 115 15.97 -9.48 -25.26
CA PRO A 115 15.82 -9.31 -26.72
C PRO A 115 16.23 -7.91 -27.19
N SER A 116 16.00 -6.88 -26.37
CA SER A 116 16.63 -5.56 -26.47
C SER A 116 16.81 -4.99 -25.05
N ARG A 117 17.66 -3.96 -24.89
CA ARG A 117 17.84 -3.28 -23.59
C ARG A 117 16.51 -2.77 -23.02
N LEU A 118 15.65 -2.15 -23.84
CA LEU A 118 14.35 -1.66 -23.38
C LEU A 118 13.42 -2.80 -22.92
N GLU A 119 13.31 -3.87 -23.69
CA GLU A 119 12.43 -4.99 -23.32
C GLU A 119 12.98 -5.75 -22.09
N ARG A 120 14.30 -5.87 -21.97
CA ARG A 120 14.96 -6.36 -20.75
C ARG A 120 14.68 -5.45 -19.55
N ALA A 121 14.73 -4.13 -19.74
CA ALA A 121 14.44 -3.15 -18.70
C ALA A 121 12.99 -3.25 -18.23
N LYS A 122 12.02 -3.31 -19.16
CA LYS A 122 10.60 -3.55 -18.85
C LYS A 122 10.40 -4.83 -18.06
N GLN A 123 11.01 -5.95 -18.50
CA GLN A 123 10.91 -7.21 -17.78
C GLN A 123 11.43 -7.06 -16.34
N LYS A 124 12.62 -6.46 -16.16
CA LYS A 124 13.21 -6.27 -14.83
C LYS A 124 12.43 -5.31 -13.93
N ILE A 125 11.77 -4.31 -14.49
CA ILE A 125 10.84 -3.45 -13.75
C ILE A 125 9.60 -4.26 -13.35
N GLY A 126 9.06 -5.12 -14.22
CA GLY A 126 7.96 -6.04 -13.88
C GLY A 126 8.33 -7.04 -12.78
N ASP A 127 9.53 -7.63 -12.84
CA ASP A 127 10.07 -8.50 -11.80
C ASP A 127 10.18 -7.76 -10.45
N LEU A 128 10.67 -6.51 -10.46
CA LEU A 128 10.78 -5.65 -9.28
C LEU A 128 9.42 -5.26 -8.70
N LEU A 129 8.44 -4.90 -9.54
CA LEU A 129 7.06 -4.63 -9.12
C LEU A 129 6.41 -5.87 -8.49
N GLY A 130 6.80 -7.08 -8.92
CA GLY A 130 6.39 -8.33 -8.30
C GLY A 130 7.01 -8.57 -6.93
N ALA A 131 8.34 -8.44 -6.82
CA ALA A 131 9.04 -8.55 -5.54
C ALA A 131 8.52 -7.51 -4.52
N ARG A 132 8.12 -6.33 -4.99
CA ARG A 132 7.66 -5.21 -4.17
C ARG A 132 6.13 -5.00 -4.21
N ALA A 133 5.34 -6.06 -4.35
CA ALA A 133 3.87 -5.98 -4.28
C ALA A 133 3.39 -5.19 -3.05
N GLY A 134 2.47 -4.23 -3.25
CA GLY A 134 1.98 -3.30 -2.23
C GLY A 134 2.89 -2.10 -1.92
N ALA A 135 4.06 -1.96 -2.57
CA ALA A 135 4.90 -0.76 -2.42
C ALA A 135 4.51 0.33 -3.42
N ARG A 136 4.32 1.56 -2.93
CA ARG A 136 4.11 2.73 -3.79
C ARG A 136 5.25 2.91 -4.79
N THR A 137 4.95 2.70 -6.06
CA THR A 137 5.90 2.82 -7.16
C THR A 137 5.34 3.79 -8.21
N GLY A 138 6.14 4.77 -8.60
CA GLY A 138 5.87 5.64 -9.75
C GLY A 138 6.77 5.30 -10.94
N LEU A 139 6.38 5.77 -12.13
CA LEU A 139 7.10 5.53 -13.37
C LEU A 139 7.28 6.82 -14.17
N ILE A 140 8.52 7.11 -14.53
CA ILE A 140 8.96 8.21 -15.40
C ILE A 140 9.66 7.59 -16.61
N ALA A 141 9.39 8.13 -17.80
CA ALA A 141 10.08 7.80 -19.03
C ALA A 141 10.93 8.99 -19.45
N TYR A 142 12.18 8.76 -19.87
CA TYR A 142 13.06 9.83 -20.33
C TYR A 142 13.91 9.47 -21.56
N ALA A 143 14.22 10.51 -22.33
CA ALA A 143 15.15 10.51 -23.46
C ALA A 143 15.80 11.91 -23.53
N GLY A 144 15.55 12.70 -24.58
CA GLY A 144 15.94 14.12 -24.62
C GLY A 144 15.12 15.00 -23.66
N THR A 145 13.93 14.53 -23.29
CA THR A 145 12.99 15.12 -22.33
C THR A 145 12.55 14.05 -21.32
N ALA A 146 12.02 14.45 -20.16
CA ALA A 146 11.53 13.55 -19.11
C ALA A 146 10.05 13.78 -18.83
N HIS A 147 9.27 12.69 -18.74
CA HIS A 147 7.82 12.75 -18.57
C HIS A 147 7.32 11.74 -17.54
N LEU A 148 6.39 12.19 -16.68
CA LEU A 148 5.70 11.33 -15.71
C LEU A 148 4.71 10.41 -16.43
N VAL A 149 4.99 9.11 -16.44
CA VAL A 149 4.09 8.07 -16.95
C VAL A 149 2.98 7.85 -15.92
N MET A 150 3.38 7.47 -14.71
CA MET A 150 2.55 7.08 -13.59
C MET A 150 2.98 7.84 -12.33
N PRO A 151 2.09 8.51 -11.59
CA PRO A 151 2.37 8.93 -10.21
C PRO A 151 2.62 7.70 -9.32
N LEU A 152 3.07 7.91 -8.08
CA LEU A 152 3.21 6.81 -7.13
C LEU A 152 1.86 6.11 -6.90
N THR A 153 1.84 4.80 -7.09
CA THR A 153 0.69 3.93 -6.81
C THR A 153 1.18 2.58 -6.29
N ASP A 154 0.40 1.97 -5.41
CA ASP A 154 0.56 0.60 -4.91
C ASP A 154 0.00 -0.45 -5.89
N ASP A 155 -0.93 -0.06 -6.76
CA ASP A 155 -1.56 -0.93 -7.75
C ASP A 155 -0.65 -1.16 -8.99
N ARG A 156 0.06 -2.29 -8.96
CA ARG A 156 0.87 -2.81 -10.08
C ARG A 156 0.06 -2.95 -11.37
N ALA A 157 -1.22 -3.33 -11.31
CA ALA A 157 -2.03 -3.58 -12.51
C ALA A 157 -2.32 -2.29 -13.30
N VAL A 158 -2.22 -1.11 -12.65
CA VAL A 158 -2.27 0.18 -13.35
C VAL A 158 -0.94 0.49 -14.03
N ILE A 159 0.21 0.13 -13.45
CA ILE A 159 1.54 0.43 -14.01
C ILE A 159 1.85 -0.42 -15.26
N GLU A 160 1.53 -1.71 -15.25
CA GLU A 160 1.95 -2.66 -16.28
C GLU A 160 1.53 -2.29 -17.71
N PRO A 161 0.28 -1.88 -18.01
CA PRO A 161 -0.13 -1.50 -19.37
C PRO A 161 0.66 -0.31 -19.92
N PHE A 162 1.00 0.67 -19.08
CA PHE A 162 1.80 1.82 -19.49
C PHE A 162 3.28 1.44 -19.65
N LEU A 163 3.83 0.61 -18.77
CA LEU A 163 5.21 0.11 -18.88
C LEU A 163 5.41 -0.70 -20.17
N ALA A 164 4.48 -1.60 -20.49
CA ALA A 164 4.51 -2.40 -21.72
C ALA A 164 4.46 -1.51 -22.97
N ALA A 165 3.66 -0.44 -22.94
CA ALA A 165 3.46 0.51 -24.02
C ALA A 165 4.62 1.48 -24.29
N LEU A 166 5.61 1.58 -23.40
CA LEU A 166 6.77 2.45 -23.62
C LEU A 166 7.64 1.93 -24.79
N ALA A 167 7.97 2.81 -25.73
CA ALA A 167 8.86 2.52 -26.86
C ALA A 167 9.53 3.82 -27.33
N PRO A 168 10.70 3.78 -27.99
CA PRO A 168 11.44 5.01 -28.26
C PRO A 168 10.72 6.00 -29.17
N GLY A 169 9.85 5.52 -30.07
CA GLY A 169 9.01 6.36 -30.93
C GLY A 169 7.86 7.10 -30.23
N LEU A 170 7.73 7.00 -28.90
CA LEU A 170 6.80 7.81 -28.10
C LEU A 170 7.41 9.14 -27.65
N MET A 171 8.74 9.24 -27.54
CA MET A 171 9.38 10.43 -26.97
C MET A 171 9.41 11.58 -27.99
N PRO A 172 9.07 12.83 -27.58
CA PRO A 172 9.13 13.98 -28.48
C PRO A 172 10.55 14.31 -28.96
N THR A 173 11.55 14.06 -28.11
CA THR A 173 12.97 14.30 -28.39
C THR A 173 13.81 13.11 -27.94
N ASP A 174 14.69 12.64 -28.83
CA ASP A 174 15.70 11.64 -28.49
C ASP A 174 16.90 12.29 -27.76
N GLY A 175 17.64 11.50 -26.98
CA GLY A 175 18.73 11.98 -26.12
C GLY A 175 18.81 11.28 -24.77
N LYS A 176 19.64 11.81 -23.86
CA LYS A 176 19.89 11.24 -22.52
C LYS A 176 19.94 12.31 -21.42
N ASN A 177 18.83 13.04 -21.23
CA ASN A 177 18.71 14.06 -20.19
C ASN A 177 18.35 13.42 -18.84
N VAL A 178 19.36 12.86 -18.18
CA VAL A 178 19.22 12.19 -16.87
C VAL A 178 18.92 13.18 -15.74
N ALA A 179 19.47 14.40 -15.82
CA ALA A 179 19.32 15.41 -14.78
C ALA A 179 17.85 15.84 -14.59
N ASP A 180 17.15 16.20 -15.67
CA ASP A 180 15.73 16.57 -15.60
C ASP A 180 14.85 15.40 -15.17
N ALA A 181 15.21 14.17 -15.54
CA ALA A 181 14.50 12.96 -15.14
C ALA A 181 14.61 12.69 -13.64
N ILE A 182 15.80 12.88 -13.05
CA ILE A 182 16.02 12.76 -11.60
C ILE A 182 15.39 13.94 -10.86
N ALA A 183 15.41 15.16 -11.41
CA ALA A 183 14.72 16.31 -10.82
C ALA A 183 13.20 16.10 -10.76
N LEU A 184 12.59 15.60 -11.84
CA LEU A 184 11.17 15.23 -11.88
C LEU A 184 10.84 14.09 -10.89
N ALA A 185 11.73 13.12 -10.75
CA ALA A 185 11.59 12.04 -9.78
C ALA A 185 11.67 12.53 -8.33
N ALA A 186 12.63 13.41 -8.02
CA ALA A 186 12.78 14.02 -6.70
C ALA A 186 11.58 14.91 -6.33
N ALA A 187 11.06 15.69 -7.29
CA ALA A 187 9.85 16.48 -7.12
C ALA A 187 8.61 15.59 -6.87
N SER A 188 8.50 14.45 -7.57
CA SER A 188 7.42 13.49 -7.37
C SER A 188 7.51 12.74 -6.02
N LEU A 189 8.71 12.59 -5.46
CA LEU A 189 8.95 12.02 -4.12
C LEU A 189 8.91 13.09 -3.00
N ALA A 190 8.78 14.37 -3.32
CA ALA A 190 8.71 15.44 -2.33
C ALA A 190 7.37 15.47 -1.58
N THR A 191 6.31 14.86 -2.14
CA THR A 191 4.99 14.75 -1.51
C THR A 191 4.89 13.65 -0.46
N GLU A 192 5.82 12.69 -0.45
CA GLU A 192 5.82 11.59 0.51
C GLU A 192 6.45 12.00 1.85
N ALA A 193 6.05 11.37 2.96
CA ALA A 193 6.61 11.70 4.28
C ALA A 193 8.10 11.30 4.39
N VAL A 194 8.42 10.06 3.99
CA VAL A 194 9.77 9.48 4.06
C VAL A 194 10.56 9.74 2.77
N ALA A 195 11.89 9.77 2.86
CA ALA A 195 12.74 9.79 1.67
C ALA A 195 12.59 8.47 0.87
N GLY A 196 12.34 8.60 -0.43
CA GLY A 196 12.20 7.44 -1.33
C GLY A 196 13.52 7.01 -1.96
N THR A 197 13.43 6.01 -2.84
CA THR A 197 14.52 5.69 -3.79
C THR A 197 14.14 6.07 -5.20
N ILE A 198 15.07 6.72 -5.92
CA ILE A 198 15.02 6.94 -7.36
C ILE A 198 15.83 5.81 -8.02
N LEU A 199 15.17 5.00 -8.84
CA LEU A 199 15.77 3.92 -9.59
C LEU A 199 15.91 4.33 -11.07
N LEU A 200 17.13 4.65 -11.48
CA LEU A 200 17.46 4.90 -12.87
C LEU A 200 17.67 3.57 -13.61
N VAL A 201 16.88 3.29 -14.64
CA VAL A 201 17.01 2.09 -15.47
C VAL A 201 17.48 2.51 -16.87
N ALA A 202 18.77 2.34 -17.15
CA ALA A 202 19.43 2.92 -18.32
C ALA A 202 20.67 2.12 -18.74
N ASP A 203 21.20 2.39 -19.93
CA ASP A 203 22.45 1.81 -20.44
C ASP A 203 23.70 2.58 -19.96
N ASP A 204 23.63 3.91 -19.92
CA ASP A 204 24.64 4.84 -19.40
C ASP A 204 24.00 6.15 -18.89
N LEU A 205 24.83 7.06 -18.38
CA LEU A 205 24.42 8.39 -17.91
C LEU A 205 24.54 9.50 -18.99
N GLY A 206 24.84 9.13 -20.22
CA GLY A 206 25.20 10.03 -21.31
C GLY A 206 26.45 10.85 -20.98
N SER A 207 26.37 12.17 -21.23
CA SER A 207 27.39 13.15 -20.87
C SER A 207 27.23 13.72 -19.45
N THR A 208 26.35 13.14 -18.62
CA THR A 208 26.06 13.65 -17.27
C THR A 208 27.10 13.17 -16.27
N ASP A 209 27.71 14.09 -15.52
CA ASP A 209 28.61 13.76 -14.41
C ASP A 209 27.81 13.06 -13.28
N PRO A 210 28.19 11.83 -12.86
CA PRO A 210 27.59 11.16 -11.71
C PRO A 210 27.57 12.03 -10.43
N GLY A 211 28.59 12.87 -10.23
CA GLY A 211 28.69 13.76 -9.06
C GLY A 211 27.61 14.84 -9.02
N ALA A 212 27.14 15.30 -10.18
CA ALA A 212 26.08 16.31 -10.28
C ALA A 212 24.68 15.76 -9.93
N LEU A 213 24.48 14.45 -9.97
CA LEU A 213 23.17 13.82 -9.76
C LEU A 213 22.77 13.71 -8.29
N GLY A 214 23.74 13.63 -7.37
CA GLY A 214 23.50 13.55 -5.92
C GLY A 214 22.68 14.74 -5.38
N PRO A 215 23.11 16.00 -5.61
CA PRO A 215 22.35 17.19 -5.23
C PRO A 215 20.93 17.24 -5.84
N VAL A 216 20.75 16.74 -7.07
CA VAL A 216 19.45 16.75 -7.78
C VAL A 216 18.48 15.72 -7.19
N ALA A 217 18.97 14.57 -6.70
CA ALA A 217 18.15 13.58 -5.99
C ALA A 217 17.66 14.08 -4.61
N GLY A 218 18.35 15.07 -4.02
CA GLY A 218 17.99 15.69 -2.75
C GLY A 218 18.11 14.73 -1.57
N ARG A 219 17.03 14.56 -0.81
CA ARG A 219 16.97 13.58 0.30
C ARG A 219 16.86 12.13 -0.17
N ASN A 220 16.54 11.88 -1.43
CA ASN A 220 16.20 10.55 -1.93
C ASN A 220 17.46 9.76 -2.29
N ASN A 221 17.42 8.45 -2.06
CA ASN A 221 18.51 7.56 -2.46
C ASN A 221 18.52 7.35 -3.97
N LEU A 222 19.68 7.43 -4.63
CA LEU A 222 19.82 7.21 -6.07
C LEU A 222 20.49 5.85 -6.34
N VAL A 223 19.82 5.00 -7.13
CA VAL A 223 20.31 3.67 -7.53
C VAL A 223 20.15 3.53 -9.03
N MET A 224 21.11 2.88 -9.71
CA MET A 224 21.05 2.62 -11.14
C MET A 224 21.00 1.12 -11.42
N LEU A 225 20.03 0.68 -12.23
CA LEU A 225 20.04 -0.63 -12.88
C LEU A 225 20.62 -0.45 -14.28
N ALA A 226 21.87 -0.88 -14.46
CA ALA A 226 22.58 -0.78 -15.73
C ALA A 226 22.16 -1.91 -16.68
N VAL A 227 21.49 -1.54 -17.78
CA VAL A 227 20.95 -2.46 -18.79
C VAL A 227 21.86 -2.47 -20.02
N SER A 228 23.07 -2.97 -19.83
CA SER A 228 24.11 -3.10 -20.86
C SER A 228 24.93 -4.36 -20.62
N ALA A 229 25.42 -5.00 -21.69
CA ALA A 229 26.24 -6.22 -21.58
C ALA A 229 27.69 -5.94 -21.12
N GLN A 230 28.14 -4.69 -21.23
CA GLN A 230 29.48 -4.24 -20.90
C GLN A 230 29.42 -3.19 -19.81
N LYS A 231 30.38 -3.21 -18.86
CA LYS A 231 30.47 -2.20 -17.79
C LYS A 231 30.56 -0.80 -18.39
N SER A 232 29.50 -0.04 -18.19
CA SER A 232 29.38 1.33 -18.68
C SER A 232 30.40 2.24 -17.98
N ALA A 233 31.20 2.96 -18.78
CA ALA A 233 32.25 3.85 -18.28
C ALA A 233 31.67 5.00 -17.43
N THR A 234 30.46 5.46 -17.77
CA THR A 234 29.72 6.49 -17.04
C THR A 234 28.60 5.82 -16.23
N SER A 235 28.88 5.52 -14.96
CA SER A 235 27.92 4.90 -14.03
C SER A 235 27.97 5.54 -12.64
N LEU A 236 26.96 5.29 -11.81
CA LEU A 236 26.85 5.79 -10.43
C LEU A 236 27.79 5.07 -9.42
N GLY A 237 28.87 4.45 -9.91
CA GLY A 237 29.85 3.75 -9.09
C GLY A 237 29.21 2.70 -8.19
N ALA A 238 29.36 2.84 -6.87
CA ALA A 238 28.78 1.95 -5.88
C ALA A 238 27.24 1.89 -5.91
N GLY A 239 26.57 2.91 -6.47
CA GLY A 239 25.12 2.97 -6.67
C GLY A 239 24.59 2.11 -7.82
N THR A 240 25.46 1.57 -8.67
CA THR A 240 25.08 0.77 -9.85
C THR A 240 24.87 -0.70 -9.49
N VAL A 241 23.83 -1.31 -10.08
CA VAL A 241 23.55 -2.75 -10.11
C VAL A 241 23.48 -3.16 -11.57
N GLU A 242 24.30 -4.13 -11.98
CA GLU A 242 24.24 -4.72 -13.33
C GLU A 242 23.07 -5.70 -13.43
N VAL A 243 22.38 -5.67 -14.57
CA VAL A 243 21.32 -6.64 -14.91
C VAL A 243 21.88 -8.06 -14.94
N SER A 244 21.14 -8.99 -14.34
CA SER A 244 21.50 -10.41 -14.28
C SER A 244 20.41 -11.30 -14.86
N ILE A 245 20.80 -12.48 -15.37
CA ILE A 245 19.87 -13.47 -15.93
C ILE A 245 19.16 -14.24 -14.78
N ASP A 246 19.83 -14.44 -13.65
CA ASP A 246 19.37 -15.25 -12.51
C ASP A 246 18.41 -14.54 -11.53
N GLY A 247 18.11 -13.25 -11.75
CA GLY A 247 17.29 -12.45 -10.82
C GLY A 247 18.00 -11.95 -9.56
N SER A 248 19.29 -12.25 -9.37
CA SER A 248 20.07 -11.77 -8.23
C SER A 248 20.25 -10.25 -8.22
N ASP A 249 20.09 -9.59 -9.37
CA ASP A 249 20.03 -8.15 -9.53
C ASP A 249 18.82 -7.53 -8.80
N ILE A 250 17.63 -8.12 -8.95
CA ILE A 250 16.41 -7.69 -8.26
C ILE A 250 16.56 -7.86 -6.75
N VAL A 251 17.12 -8.98 -6.28
CA VAL A 251 17.36 -9.24 -4.85
C VAL A 251 18.40 -8.28 -4.25
N ARG A 252 19.46 -7.93 -5.00
CA ARG A 252 20.43 -6.89 -4.56
C ARG A 252 19.78 -5.51 -4.49
N LEU A 253 18.93 -5.19 -5.46
CA LEU A 253 18.26 -3.91 -5.58
C LEU A 253 17.23 -3.71 -4.46
N GLU A 254 16.36 -4.70 -4.22
CA GLU A 254 15.34 -4.68 -3.17
C GLU A 254 15.97 -4.53 -1.78
N ARG A 255 16.97 -5.35 -1.44
CA ARG A 255 17.73 -5.22 -0.18
C ARG A 255 18.38 -3.84 -0.01
N ARG A 256 18.82 -3.21 -1.10
CA ARG A 256 19.45 -1.87 -1.08
C ARG A 256 18.40 -0.76 -0.92
N ILE A 257 17.23 -0.89 -1.51
CA ILE A 257 16.10 0.02 -1.28
C ILE A 257 15.67 -0.07 0.19
N GLU A 258 15.47 -1.30 0.68
CA GLU A 258 14.94 -1.54 2.03
C GLU A 258 15.91 -1.06 3.13
N SER A 259 17.19 -1.42 3.04
CA SER A 259 18.21 -0.95 4.01
C SER A 259 18.40 0.57 4.04
N ARG A 260 18.06 1.29 2.96
CA ARG A 260 18.08 2.76 2.94
C ARG A 260 16.78 3.38 3.42
N PHE A 261 15.65 2.72 3.20
CA PHE A 261 14.36 3.14 3.76
C PHE A 261 14.36 3.03 5.28
N GLN A 262 14.76 1.89 5.84
CA GLN A 262 14.88 1.67 7.29
C GLN A 262 15.79 2.71 7.97
N ALA A 263 16.84 3.18 7.28
CA ALA A 263 17.68 4.26 7.77
C ALA A 263 16.95 5.61 7.76
N ALA A 264 16.29 5.97 6.64
CA ALA A 264 15.55 7.23 6.51
C ALA A 264 14.30 7.31 7.40
N GLU A 265 13.64 6.18 7.63
CA GLU A 265 12.42 6.09 8.46
C GLU A 265 12.75 6.24 9.96
N GLY A 266 13.88 5.67 10.40
CA GLY A 266 14.39 5.82 11.76
C GLY A 266 14.67 7.28 12.15
N ASP A 267 15.14 8.08 11.19
CA ASP A 267 15.34 9.53 11.33
C ASP A 267 14.03 10.33 11.24
N ALA A 268 13.05 9.87 10.44
CA ALA A 268 11.83 10.61 10.13
C ALA A 268 10.71 10.48 11.19
N PHE A 269 10.45 9.27 11.71
CA PHE A 269 9.32 9.02 12.61
C PHE A 269 9.68 8.83 14.09
N GLY A 270 10.98 8.71 14.41
CA GLY A 270 11.46 8.50 15.77
C GLY A 270 11.11 7.11 16.28
N THR A 271 12.05 6.17 16.14
CA THR A 271 11.84 4.75 16.51
C THR A 271 11.35 4.59 17.96
N GLN A 272 10.18 3.98 18.17
CA GLN A 272 9.73 3.61 19.51
C GLN A 272 10.43 2.33 19.97
N TRP A 273 10.78 2.28 21.26
CA TRP A 273 11.37 1.10 21.88
C TRP A 273 10.28 0.05 22.16
N ARG A 274 10.49 -1.18 21.68
CA ARG A 274 9.56 -2.30 21.90
C ARG A 274 9.68 -2.82 23.31
N ASP A 275 8.55 -3.00 23.99
CA ASP A 275 8.50 -3.67 25.29
C ASP A 275 8.74 -5.18 25.09
N GLU A 276 9.90 -5.67 25.51
CA GLU A 276 10.27 -7.09 25.47
C GLU A 276 10.09 -7.75 26.87
N GLY A 277 9.43 -7.06 27.82
CA GLY A 277 9.10 -7.58 29.16
C GLY A 277 8.23 -8.85 29.15
N PHE A 278 7.53 -9.13 28.04
CA PHE A 278 6.74 -10.35 27.86
C PHE A 278 7.58 -11.64 27.92
N TRP A 279 8.90 -11.59 27.65
CA TRP A 279 9.80 -12.75 27.81
C TRP A 279 9.95 -13.22 29.26
N LEU A 280 9.53 -12.40 30.23
CA LEU A 280 9.50 -12.78 31.65
C LEU A 280 8.20 -13.50 32.05
N LEU A 281 7.19 -13.54 31.17
CA LEU A 281 5.95 -14.30 31.40
C LEU A 281 6.16 -15.82 31.39
N PRO A 282 6.90 -16.45 30.43
CA PRO A 282 7.18 -17.89 30.48
C PRO A 282 7.88 -18.37 31.77
N PRO A 283 8.96 -17.75 32.28
CA PRO A 283 9.56 -18.17 33.56
C PRO A 283 8.64 -17.88 34.75
N MET A 284 7.86 -16.79 34.74
CA MET A 284 6.85 -16.53 35.77
C MET A 284 5.74 -17.58 35.76
N ALA A 285 5.30 -18.04 34.59
CA ALA A 285 4.34 -19.13 34.43
C ALA A 285 4.91 -20.49 34.86
N LEU A 286 6.20 -20.75 34.60
CA LEU A 286 6.86 -21.96 35.10
C LEU A 286 6.93 -21.98 36.64
N LEU A 287 7.16 -20.82 37.27
CA LEU A 287 7.08 -20.68 38.72
C LEU A 287 5.64 -20.85 39.25
N SER A 288 4.63 -20.38 38.52
CA SER A 288 3.22 -20.57 38.92
C SER A 288 2.74 -22.02 38.75
N LEU A 289 3.33 -22.81 37.82
CA LEU A 289 3.05 -24.25 37.74
C LEU A 289 3.47 -25.01 39.01
N LEU A 290 4.51 -24.55 39.72
CA LEU A 290 4.91 -25.13 41.01
C LEU A 290 3.89 -24.88 42.14
N TRP A 291 2.91 -23.99 41.93
CA TRP A 291 1.78 -23.74 42.84
C TRP A 291 0.76 -24.89 42.83
N PHE A 292 0.67 -25.69 41.75
CA PHE A 292 -0.25 -26.84 41.65
C PHE A 292 0.14 -28.04 42.54
N ARG A 293 1.22 -27.92 43.31
CA ARG A 293 1.59 -28.90 44.33
C ARG A 293 0.53 -28.96 45.44
N ARG A 294 0.11 -30.17 45.83
CA ARG A 294 -0.90 -30.38 46.89
C ARG A 294 -0.54 -29.60 48.16
N GLY A 295 -1.38 -28.63 48.54
CA GLY A 295 -1.23 -27.83 49.76
C GLY A 295 -1.61 -26.35 49.64
N THR A 296 -1.75 -25.80 48.43
CA THR A 296 -1.99 -24.36 48.21
C THR A 296 -3.15 -24.09 47.24
N THR A 297 -4.35 -23.81 47.77
CA THR A 297 -5.55 -23.52 46.95
C THR A 297 -6.25 -22.22 47.36
N VAL A 298 -6.44 -21.31 46.40
CA VAL A 298 -7.44 -20.22 46.48
C VAL A 298 -8.18 -20.12 45.14
N ALA A 299 -9.50 -20.26 45.22
CA ALA A 299 -10.57 -19.90 44.28
C ALA A 299 -10.24 -19.54 42.81
N TRP A 300 -10.39 -20.50 41.90
CA TRP A 300 -10.54 -20.25 40.44
C TRP A 300 -11.94 -20.59 39.88
N ALA A 301 -12.85 -21.16 40.69
CA ALA A 301 -14.15 -21.66 40.24
C ALA A 301 -15.12 -20.55 39.73
N ILE A 302 -14.95 -19.30 40.18
CA ILE A 302 -15.85 -18.19 39.85
C ILE A 302 -15.65 -17.71 38.40
N ALA A 303 -14.42 -17.78 37.87
CA ALA A 303 -14.11 -17.35 36.50
C ALA A 303 -14.80 -18.22 35.44
N LEU A 304 -14.90 -19.54 35.68
CA LEU A 304 -15.53 -20.48 34.76
C LEU A 304 -17.05 -20.27 34.66
N ALA A 305 -17.70 -19.86 35.75
CA ALA A 305 -19.14 -19.62 35.80
C ALA A 305 -19.59 -18.39 35.00
N LEU A 306 -18.75 -17.36 34.90
CA LEU A 306 -19.04 -16.14 34.12
C LEU A 306 -18.98 -16.37 32.60
N VAL A 307 -18.18 -17.32 32.13
CA VAL A 307 -18.03 -17.63 30.68
C VAL A 307 -19.26 -18.36 30.12
N MET A 308 -20.08 -19.02 30.95
CA MET A 308 -21.21 -19.83 30.50
C MET A 308 -22.54 -19.08 30.29
N GLN A 309 -22.57 -17.75 30.42
CA GLN A 309 -23.78 -16.93 30.22
C GLN A 309 -23.80 -16.10 28.93
N ALA A 310 -23.32 -16.67 27.82
CA ALA A 310 -23.47 -16.09 26.48
C ALA A 310 -24.84 -16.45 25.85
N GLY A 311 -25.61 -15.44 25.42
CA GLY A 311 -26.95 -15.60 24.86
C GLY A 311 -27.02 -16.10 23.40
N GLN A 312 -28.22 -16.52 22.97
CA GLN A 312 -28.46 -17.15 21.67
C GLN A 312 -28.79 -16.15 20.55
N ALA A 313 -28.32 -16.39 19.32
CA ALA A 313 -28.81 -15.74 18.10
C ALA A 313 -28.64 -16.61 16.83
N ARG A 314 -29.40 -16.24 15.79
CA ARG A 314 -29.48 -16.79 14.42
C ARG A 314 -29.73 -15.59 13.47
N ALA A 315 -29.32 -15.53 12.22
CA ALA A 315 -28.41 -16.33 11.37
C ALA A 315 -28.07 -15.46 10.13
N GLU A 316 -27.14 -15.72 9.20
CA GLU A 316 -26.21 -16.84 8.92
C GLU A 316 -25.02 -16.30 8.05
N ASP A 317 -24.21 -17.16 7.43
CA ASP A 317 -23.25 -16.89 6.33
C ASP A 317 -22.35 -15.63 6.39
N ALA A 318 -21.71 -15.45 7.54
CA ALA A 318 -20.25 -15.38 7.60
C ALA A 318 -19.80 -16.18 8.84
N SER A 319 -18.56 -16.66 8.88
CA SER A 319 -18.08 -17.59 9.93
C SER A 319 -18.55 -17.17 11.32
N ARG A 320 -19.44 -17.95 11.96
CA ARG A 320 -20.21 -17.52 13.17
C ARG A 320 -19.37 -16.94 14.32
N PHE A 321 -18.06 -17.21 14.34
CA PHE A 321 -17.12 -16.57 15.24
C PHE A 321 -16.87 -15.08 14.94
N THR A 322 -16.67 -14.66 13.68
CA THR A 322 -16.38 -13.25 13.34
C THR A 322 -17.57 -12.34 13.62
N SER A 323 -18.79 -12.82 13.40
CA SER A 323 -20.04 -12.11 13.74
C SER A 323 -20.29 -11.92 15.25
N LEU A 324 -19.52 -12.58 16.14
CA LEU A 324 -19.55 -12.28 17.58
C LEU A 324 -18.73 -11.02 17.93
N TRP A 325 -17.80 -10.61 17.07
CA TRP A 325 -16.83 -9.55 17.35
C TRP A 325 -16.95 -8.34 16.39
N LEU A 326 -17.52 -8.53 15.20
CA LEU A 326 -17.57 -7.51 14.14
C LEU A 326 -18.96 -7.41 13.50
N THR A 327 -19.43 -6.19 13.28
CA THR A 327 -20.69 -5.94 12.55
C THR A 327 -20.58 -6.33 11.07
N PRO A 328 -21.69 -6.55 10.35
CA PRO A 328 -21.66 -6.82 8.91
C PRO A 328 -20.89 -5.75 8.13
N ASP A 329 -21.10 -4.47 8.43
CA ASP A 329 -20.37 -3.37 7.77
C ASP A 329 -18.87 -3.36 8.10
N GLN A 330 -18.45 -3.76 9.31
CA GLN A 330 -17.03 -3.91 9.63
C GLN A 330 -16.40 -5.09 8.88
N GLN A 331 -17.12 -6.21 8.73
CA GLN A 331 -16.68 -7.35 7.94
C GLN A 331 -16.61 -7.02 6.45
N GLY A 332 -17.62 -6.31 5.92
CA GLY A 332 -17.65 -5.80 4.55
C GLY A 332 -16.53 -4.79 4.30
N ARG A 333 -16.22 -3.94 5.28
CA ARG A 333 -15.11 -2.99 5.17
C ARG A 333 -13.76 -3.68 5.12
N LEU A 334 -13.52 -4.69 5.96
CA LEU A 334 -12.30 -5.51 5.91
C LEU A 334 -12.15 -6.27 4.57
N ALA A 335 -13.24 -6.69 3.94
CA ALA A 335 -13.20 -7.27 2.60
C ALA A 335 -12.92 -6.21 1.51
N PHE A 336 -13.54 -5.03 1.64
CA PHE A 336 -13.37 -3.89 0.72
C PHE A 336 -11.93 -3.37 0.72
N ASP A 337 -11.34 -3.15 1.89
CA ASP A 337 -9.96 -2.65 2.03
C ASP A 337 -8.91 -3.70 1.56
N ARG A 338 -9.31 -4.98 1.42
CA ARG A 338 -8.50 -6.05 0.79
C ARG A 338 -8.71 -6.18 -0.72
N GLY A 339 -9.57 -5.36 -1.32
CA GLY A 339 -9.93 -5.43 -2.74
C GLY A 339 -10.92 -6.54 -3.13
N ASP A 340 -11.45 -7.32 -2.17
CA ASP A 340 -12.52 -8.29 -2.45
C ASP A 340 -13.90 -7.60 -2.42
N TYR A 341 -14.12 -6.78 -3.44
CA TYR A 341 -15.34 -6.01 -3.60
C TYR A 341 -16.59 -6.89 -3.76
N LYS A 342 -16.42 -8.12 -4.28
CA LYS A 342 -17.53 -9.07 -4.49
C LYS A 342 -18.02 -9.68 -3.18
N SER A 343 -17.12 -9.99 -2.26
CA SER A 343 -17.50 -10.37 -0.89
C SER A 343 -17.98 -9.17 -0.08
N ALA A 344 -17.33 -8.01 -0.21
CA ALA A 344 -17.74 -6.78 0.47
C ALA A 344 -19.19 -6.39 0.17
N ALA A 345 -19.61 -6.45 -1.10
CA ALA A 345 -20.99 -6.14 -1.53
C ALA A 345 -22.06 -7.06 -0.91
N ARG A 346 -21.68 -8.25 -0.42
CA ARG A 346 -22.57 -9.19 0.29
C ARG A 346 -22.57 -8.99 1.80
N LEU A 347 -21.47 -8.49 2.35
CA LEU A 347 -21.24 -8.36 3.79
C LEU A 347 -21.74 -7.03 4.35
N PHE A 348 -21.65 -5.93 3.59
CA PHE A 348 -22.22 -4.65 4.01
C PHE A 348 -23.75 -4.76 4.23
N ALA A 349 -24.24 -4.15 5.30
CA ALA A 349 -25.65 -3.92 5.54
C ALA A 349 -26.09 -2.56 4.98
N ASP A 350 -25.22 -1.55 5.03
CA ASP A 350 -25.47 -0.21 4.48
C ASP A 350 -25.63 -0.26 2.93
N PRO A 351 -26.77 0.17 2.36
CA PRO A 351 -27.01 0.12 0.91
C PRO A 351 -26.06 1.00 0.09
N MET A 352 -25.56 2.10 0.63
CA MET A 352 -24.58 2.95 -0.05
C MET A 352 -23.24 2.22 -0.18
N TRP A 353 -22.78 1.56 0.90
CA TRP A 353 -21.54 0.78 0.86
C TRP A 353 -21.67 -0.52 0.05
N ARG A 354 -22.82 -1.21 0.10
CA ARG A 354 -23.14 -2.32 -0.80
C ARG A 354 -23.05 -1.88 -2.26
N GLY A 355 -23.68 -0.75 -2.61
CA GLY A 355 -23.65 -0.19 -3.96
C GLY A 355 -22.25 0.21 -4.42
N ILE A 356 -21.45 0.86 -3.57
CA ILE A 356 -20.05 1.22 -3.86
C ILE A 356 -19.20 -0.04 -4.09
N ALA A 357 -19.37 -1.08 -3.26
CA ALA A 357 -18.68 -2.35 -3.44
C ALA A 357 -19.09 -3.07 -4.73
N ALA A 358 -20.39 -3.13 -5.05
CA ALA A 358 -20.86 -3.69 -6.31
C ALA A 358 -20.33 -2.92 -7.53
N TYR A 359 -20.30 -1.59 -7.47
CA TYR A 359 -19.76 -0.73 -8.53
C TYR A 359 -18.26 -0.96 -8.74
N ARG A 360 -17.49 -1.10 -7.64
CA ARG A 360 -16.05 -1.47 -7.68
C ARG A 360 -15.81 -2.90 -8.18
N ALA A 361 -16.77 -3.79 -8.00
CA ALA A 361 -16.77 -5.14 -8.56
C ALA A 361 -17.24 -5.20 -10.03
N TYR A 362 -17.50 -4.06 -10.68
CA TYR A 362 -18.07 -3.92 -12.03
C TYR A 362 -19.49 -4.52 -12.20
N ASP A 363 -20.20 -4.80 -11.11
CA ASP A 363 -21.61 -5.19 -11.12
C ASP A 363 -22.49 -3.94 -11.06
N PHE A 364 -22.57 -3.24 -12.18
CA PHE A 364 -23.32 -1.99 -12.29
C PHE A 364 -24.83 -2.16 -12.15
N ILE A 365 -25.35 -3.39 -12.34
CA ILE A 365 -26.78 -3.71 -12.15
C ILE A 365 -27.08 -3.78 -10.65
N ALA A 366 -26.34 -4.59 -9.89
CA ALA A 366 -26.49 -4.67 -8.44
C ALA A 366 -26.17 -3.32 -7.76
N ALA A 367 -25.15 -2.60 -8.24
CA ALA A 367 -24.85 -1.26 -7.75
C ALA A 367 -26.02 -0.29 -7.94
N ALA A 368 -26.65 -0.28 -9.12
CA ALA A 368 -27.80 0.56 -9.38
C ALA A 368 -29.03 0.15 -8.54
N GLU A 369 -29.21 -1.14 -8.24
CA GLU A 369 -30.30 -1.56 -7.34
C GLU A 369 -30.08 -1.01 -5.92
N GLU A 370 -28.88 -1.18 -5.35
CA GLU A 370 -28.59 -0.71 -3.99
C GLU A 370 -28.60 0.83 -3.90
N PHE A 371 -28.03 1.55 -4.87
CA PHE A 371 -28.09 3.01 -4.90
C PHE A 371 -29.51 3.56 -5.07
N SER A 372 -30.43 2.80 -5.69
CA SER A 372 -31.84 3.22 -5.80
C SER A 372 -32.57 3.25 -4.45
N ARG A 373 -31.99 2.63 -3.42
CA ARG A 373 -32.49 2.63 -2.03
C ARG A 373 -31.92 3.80 -1.20
N VAL A 374 -31.05 4.63 -1.77
CA VAL A 374 -30.37 5.75 -1.09
C VAL A 374 -30.89 7.07 -1.65
N GLU A 375 -31.81 7.73 -0.92
CA GLU A 375 -32.50 8.94 -1.39
C GLU A 375 -31.65 10.22 -1.37
N THR A 376 -30.42 10.18 -0.83
CA THR A 376 -29.54 11.37 -0.76
C THR A 376 -29.04 11.79 -2.15
N ILE A 377 -28.53 13.02 -2.27
CA ILE A 377 -27.99 13.54 -3.53
C ILE A 377 -26.79 12.70 -3.99
N GLU A 378 -25.95 12.26 -3.06
CA GLU A 378 -24.83 11.35 -3.32
C GLU A 378 -25.30 9.98 -3.78
N GLY A 379 -26.35 9.42 -3.17
CA GLY A 379 -26.97 8.16 -3.58
C GLY A 379 -27.55 8.23 -5.00
N LYS A 380 -28.30 9.30 -5.31
CA LYS A 380 -28.77 9.58 -6.66
C LYS A 380 -27.63 9.80 -7.66
N PHE A 381 -26.56 10.49 -7.27
CA PHE A 381 -25.40 10.70 -8.14
C PHE A 381 -24.69 9.37 -8.44
N ALA A 382 -24.52 8.52 -7.43
CA ALA A 382 -23.97 7.17 -7.58
C ALA A 382 -24.87 6.27 -8.46
N LEU A 383 -26.20 6.35 -8.29
CA LEU A 383 -27.18 5.69 -9.16
C LEU A 383 -27.05 6.15 -10.62
N GLY A 384 -26.93 7.45 -10.87
CA GLY A 384 -26.72 8.02 -12.21
C GLY A 384 -25.43 7.50 -12.87
N ASN A 385 -24.34 7.37 -12.09
CA ASN A 385 -23.09 6.77 -12.56
C ASN A 385 -23.25 5.28 -12.88
N ALA A 386 -23.91 4.50 -12.01
CA ALA A 386 -24.15 3.08 -12.22
C ALA A 386 -25.01 2.82 -13.47
N GLN A 387 -26.09 3.58 -13.67
CA GLN A 387 -26.94 3.49 -14.87
C GLN A 387 -26.16 3.88 -16.15
N ALA A 388 -25.26 4.87 -16.08
CA ALA A 388 -24.42 5.26 -17.20
C ALA A 388 -23.43 4.16 -17.63
N GLN A 389 -22.76 3.52 -16.66
CA GLN A 389 -21.87 2.39 -16.93
C GLN A 389 -22.63 1.17 -17.45
N ASN A 390 -23.85 0.94 -16.97
CA ASN A 390 -24.78 -0.09 -17.50
C ASN A 390 -25.41 0.28 -18.87
N HIS A 391 -24.89 1.32 -19.55
CA HIS A 391 -25.37 1.82 -20.85
C HIS A 391 -26.87 2.23 -20.90
N ALA A 392 -27.49 2.43 -19.73
CA ALA A 392 -28.85 2.94 -19.58
C ALA A 392 -28.84 4.48 -19.59
N PHE A 393 -28.28 5.06 -20.65
CA PHE A 393 -27.95 6.49 -20.74
C PHE A 393 -29.15 7.41 -20.50
N GLU A 394 -30.33 7.09 -21.03
CA GLU A 394 -31.58 7.84 -20.79
C GLU A 394 -31.94 7.93 -19.31
N LYS A 395 -31.84 6.82 -18.57
CA LYS A 395 -32.10 6.78 -17.11
C LYS A 395 -31.05 7.59 -16.34
N ALA A 396 -29.78 7.46 -16.73
CA ALA A 396 -28.71 8.23 -16.11
C ALA A 396 -28.92 9.75 -16.31
N ILE A 397 -29.31 10.18 -17.52
CA ILE A 397 -29.64 11.59 -17.81
C ILE A 397 -30.81 12.07 -16.94
N SER A 398 -31.90 11.29 -16.83
CA SER A 398 -33.05 11.69 -16.01
C SER A 398 -32.69 11.84 -14.53
N ILE A 399 -31.82 10.96 -14.00
CA ILE A 399 -31.33 11.04 -12.62
C ILE A 399 -30.46 12.30 -12.41
N TYR A 400 -29.57 12.64 -13.35
CA TYR A 400 -28.82 13.90 -13.25
C TYR A 400 -29.73 15.12 -13.38
N ASP A 401 -30.78 15.08 -14.21
CA ASP A 401 -31.78 16.14 -14.28
C ASP A 401 -32.59 16.29 -12.98
N GLU A 402 -32.85 15.21 -12.24
CA GLU A 402 -33.42 15.31 -10.88
C GLU A 402 -32.46 16.00 -9.91
N ILE A 403 -31.18 15.62 -9.91
CA ILE A 403 -30.16 16.25 -9.05
C ILE A 403 -30.05 17.74 -9.37
N LEU A 404 -30.03 18.12 -10.65
CA LEU A 404 -29.90 19.51 -11.09
C LEU A 404 -31.15 20.37 -10.86
N LYS A 405 -32.33 19.76 -10.66
CA LYS A 405 -33.53 20.48 -10.18
C LYS A 405 -33.40 20.89 -8.71
N VAL A 406 -32.77 20.06 -7.88
CA VAL A 406 -32.56 20.32 -6.45
C VAL A 406 -31.32 21.21 -6.23
N GLU A 407 -30.22 20.89 -6.91
CA GLU A 407 -28.97 21.63 -6.88
C GLU A 407 -28.54 22.11 -8.28
N PRO A 408 -29.07 23.24 -8.79
CA PRO A 408 -28.63 23.82 -10.05
C PRO A 408 -27.15 24.20 -10.08
N GLY A 409 -26.48 24.27 -8.93
CA GLY A 409 -25.05 24.53 -8.79
C GLY A 409 -24.14 23.30 -8.95
N ASN A 410 -24.69 22.08 -8.98
CA ASN A 410 -23.89 20.85 -8.92
C ASN A 410 -23.10 20.60 -10.23
N GLY A 411 -21.84 21.04 -10.25
CA GLY A 411 -20.95 20.96 -11.42
C GLY A 411 -20.64 19.52 -11.87
N ALA A 412 -20.59 18.57 -10.93
CA ALA A 412 -20.37 17.16 -11.24
C ALA A 412 -21.56 16.56 -11.99
N ALA A 413 -22.79 16.81 -11.51
CA ALA A 413 -24.01 16.37 -12.19
C ALA A 413 -24.17 16.99 -13.59
N LYS A 414 -23.85 18.29 -13.77
CA LYS A 414 -23.83 18.93 -15.10
C LYS A 414 -22.85 18.24 -16.06
N THR A 415 -21.63 17.97 -15.58
CA THR A 415 -20.57 17.36 -16.38
C THR A 415 -20.92 15.93 -16.78
N ASN A 416 -21.33 15.10 -15.82
CA ASN A 416 -21.67 13.70 -16.10
C ASN A 416 -22.92 13.59 -16.99
N ARG A 417 -23.94 14.43 -16.80
CA ARG A 417 -25.09 14.51 -17.72
C ARG A 417 -24.67 14.80 -19.15
N ALA A 418 -23.78 15.78 -19.37
CA ALA A 418 -23.31 16.14 -20.70
C ALA A 418 -22.53 14.99 -21.38
N ILE A 419 -21.67 14.29 -20.63
CA ILE A 419 -20.94 13.10 -21.10
C ILE A 419 -21.92 12.00 -21.52
N VAL A 420 -22.94 11.71 -20.69
CA VAL A 420 -23.90 10.65 -20.97
C VAL A 420 -24.83 11.00 -22.14
N GLN A 421 -25.23 12.26 -22.29
CA GLN A 421 -25.97 12.73 -23.47
C GLN A 421 -25.15 12.52 -24.75
N ALA A 422 -23.88 12.93 -24.77
CA ALA A 422 -23.02 12.72 -25.93
C ALA A 422 -22.82 11.23 -26.27
N ALA A 423 -22.77 10.35 -25.26
CA ALA A 423 -22.71 8.90 -25.46
C ALA A 423 -24.00 8.32 -26.06
N LEU A 424 -25.17 8.83 -25.65
CA LEU A 424 -26.47 8.46 -26.24
C LEU A 424 -26.58 8.92 -27.69
N ASP A 425 -26.26 10.18 -27.98
CA ASP A 425 -26.31 10.77 -29.32
C ASP A 425 -25.39 10.03 -30.29
N ALA A 426 -24.18 9.64 -29.84
CA ALA A 426 -23.24 8.84 -30.62
C ALA A 426 -23.77 7.42 -30.92
N ARG A 427 -24.46 6.78 -29.96
CA ARG A 427 -25.11 5.48 -30.14
C ARG A 427 -26.24 5.56 -31.16
N GLU A 428 -27.07 6.60 -31.10
CA GLU A 428 -28.11 6.85 -32.10
C GLU A 428 -27.54 7.13 -33.49
N ALA A 429 -26.52 7.99 -33.60
CA ALA A 429 -25.88 8.31 -34.87
C ALA A 429 -25.28 7.06 -35.53
N LYS A 430 -24.72 6.13 -34.75
CA LYS A 430 -24.27 4.82 -35.25
C LYS A 430 -25.44 3.97 -35.75
N ARG A 431 -26.53 3.88 -34.96
CA ARG A 431 -27.74 3.13 -35.34
C ARG A 431 -28.35 3.65 -36.64
N ARG A 432 -28.52 4.97 -36.79
CA ARG A 432 -29.04 5.61 -38.01
C ARG A 432 -28.17 5.32 -39.24
N LYS A 433 -26.83 5.33 -39.10
CA LYS A 433 -25.91 4.95 -40.20
C LYS A 433 -26.07 3.48 -40.62
N GLN A 434 -26.40 2.60 -39.67
CA GLN A 434 -26.57 1.17 -39.89
C GLN A 434 -27.94 0.86 -40.54
N GLU A 435 -29.00 1.51 -40.06
CA GLU A 435 -30.33 1.50 -40.71
C GLU A 435 -30.27 2.06 -42.16
N GLN A 436 -29.34 2.98 -42.43
CA GLN A 436 -29.13 3.58 -43.76
C GLN A 436 -28.23 2.74 -44.68
N SER A 437 -27.46 1.78 -44.16
CA SER A 437 -26.72 0.78 -44.97
C SER A 437 -27.56 -0.46 -45.29
N ASP A 438 -28.57 -0.76 -44.47
CA ASP A 438 -29.48 -1.91 -44.65
C ASP A 438 -30.74 -1.57 -45.48
N ALA A 439 -30.76 -0.40 -46.15
CA ALA A 439 -31.78 -0.07 -47.13
C ALA A 439 -31.72 -1.06 -48.32
N PRO A 440 -32.87 -1.46 -48.92
CA PRO A 440 -32.87 -2.42 -50.02
C PRO A 440 -31.96 -1.95 -51.17
N PRO A 441 -31.11 -2.82 -51.75
CA PRO A 441 -30.26 -2.43 -52.86
C PRO A 441 -31.12 -1.91 -54.03
N PRO A 442 -30.71 -0.82 -54.71
CA PRO A 442 -31.27 -0.51 -56.02
C PRO A 442 -31.06 -1.71 -56.95
N ASP A 443 -32.05 -1.99 -57.80
CA ASP A 443 -32.04 -3.13 -58.72
C ASP A 443 -30.88 -3.00 -59.74
N LEU A 444 -29.74 -3.63 -59.41
CA LEU A 444 -28.49 -3.50 -60.12
C LEU A 444 -27.92 -4.90 -60.39
N LYS A 445 -27.56 -5.12 -61.66
CA LYS A 445 -27.03 -6.40 -62.14
C LYS A 445 -25.65 -6.68 -61.53
N PRO A 446 -25.30 -7.94 -61.25
CA PRO A 446 -23.95 -8.31 -60.87
C PRO A 446 -22.91 -7.89 -61.92
N ASP A 447 -21.67 -7.72 -61.47
CA ASP A 447 -20.42 -7.64 -62.29
C ASP A 447 -19.89 -6.25 -62.72
N GLU A 448 -20.24 -5.13 -62.05
CA GLU A 448 -19.42 -3.89 -62.10
C GLU A 448 -18.66 -3.64 -60.78
N MET A 449 -17.36 -4.00 -60.72
CA MET A 449 -16.47 -3.49 -59.67
C MET A 449 -16.07 -2.03 -59.97
N ARG A 450 -16.65 -1.07 -59.24
CA ARG A 450 -16.18 0.32 -59.22
C ARG A 450 -15.30 0.58 -58.00
N VAL A 451 -14.02 0.86 -58.25
CA VAL A 451 -13.12 1.43 -57.26
C VAL A 451 -13.39 2.93 -57.16
N ASP A 452 -13.74 3.43 -55.98
CA ASP A 452 -14.00 4.87 -55.76
C ASP A 452 -12.69 5.68 -55.83
N PRO A 453 -12.49 6.56 -56.84
CA PRO A 453 -11.26 7.33 -56.98
C PRO A 453 -11.16 8.51 -56.00
N LYS A 454 -12.12 8.71 -55.08
CA LYS A 454 -12.15 9.82 -54.12
C LYS A 454 -11.82 9.45 -52.67
N GLN A 455 -11.39 8.23 -52.38
CA GLN A 455 -10.89 7.86 -51.05
C GLN A 455 -9.49 8.44 -50.74
N LYS A 456 -9.40 9.78 -50.68
CA LYS A 456 -8.23 10.48 -50.13
C LYS A 456 -8.15 10.22 -48.63
N GLY A 457 -6.93 9.98 -48.15
CA GLY A 457 -6.64 9.65 -46.75
C GLY A 457 -7.25 10.62 -45.75
N GLY A 458 -7.54 10.10 -44.55
CA GLY A 458 -8.30 10.80 -43.51
C GLY A 458 -7.80 12.22 -43.22
N LYS A 459 -8.72 13.18 -43.17
CA LYS A 459 -8.41 14.57 -42.79
C LYS A 459 -7.82 14.62 -41.39
N THR A 460 -6.59 15.10 -41.27
CA THR A 460 -6.00 15.48 -39.99
C THR A 460 -6.74 16.69 -39.43
N ILE A 461 -7.59 16.48 -38.42
CA ILE A 461 -8.25 17.56 -37.69
C ILE A 461 -7.27 18.05 -36.61
N LYS A 462 -6.79 19.30 -36.73
CA LYS A 462 -6.13 19.98 -35.61
C LYS A 462 -7.22 20.43 -34.63
N VAL A 463 -7.26 19.80 -33.47
CA VAL A 463 -8.20 20.12 -32.38
C VAL A 463 -7.50 21.11 -31.43
N SER A 464 -8.11 22.26 -31.21
CA SER A 464 -7.70 23.22 -30.18
C SER A 464 -8.43 22.91 -28.85
N PRO A 465 -7.91 23.37 -27.69
CA PRO A 465 -8.54 23.13 -26.39
C PRO A 465 -9.99 23.66 -26.22
N GLN A 466 -10.47 24.47 -27.18
CA GLN A 466 -11.81 25.04 -27.19
C GLN A 466 -12.82 24.17 -27.98
N ASP A 467 -12.35 23.20 -28.77
CA ASP A 467 -13.19 22.46 -29.74
C ASP A 467 -13.89 21.22 -29.14
N ILE A 468 -13.55 20.83 -27.90
CA ILE A 468 -13.99 19.60 -27.21
C ILE A 468 -15.51 19.44 -27.05
N THR A 469 -16.29 20.51 -27.25
CA THR A 469 -17.76 20.51 -27.20
C THR A 469 -18.42 20.18 -28.55
N THR A 470 -17.65 20.01 -29.62
CA THR A 470 -18.18 19.79 -30.98
C THR A 470 -18.32 18.30 -31.29
N ALA A 471 -19.40 17.88 -31.96
CA ALA A 471 -19.64 16.47 -32.31
C ALA A 471 -18.47 15.76 -33.04
N GLY A 472 -17.73 16.47 -33.89
CA GLY A 472 -16.54 15.93 -34.56
C GLY A 472 -15.31 15.78 -33.64
N ALA A 473 -15.18 16.64 -32.62
CA ALA A 473 -14.16 16.49 -31.58
C ALA A 473 -14.54 15.39 -30.59
N ALA A 474 -15.83 15.23 -30.28
CA ALA A 474 -16.35 14.09 -29.54
C ALA A 474 -16.15 12.77 -30.31
N GLU A 475 -16.30 12.74 -31.64
CA GLU A 475 -15.98 11.55 -32.45
C GLU A 475 -14.47 11.25 -32.49
N ALA A 476 -13.62 12.28 -32.60
CA ALA A 476 -12.16 12.13 -32.49
C ALA A 476 -11.74 11.66 -31.09
N TRP A 477 -12.36 12.19 -30.04
CA TRP A 477 -12.16 11.79 -28.65
C TRP A 477 -12.67 10.37 -28.41
N MET A 478 -13.82 9.96 -28.94
CA MET A 478 -14.33 8.57 -28.85
C MET A 478 -13.44 7.56 -29.58
N ARG A 479 -12.81 7.95 -30.70
CA ARG A 479 -11.72 7.17 -31.32
C ARG A 479 -10.46 7.14 -30.45
N GLN A 480 -10.23 8.16 -29.62
CA GLN A 480 -9.15 8.21 -28.62
C GLN A 480 -9.50 7.52 -27.28
N VAL A 481 -10.77 7.31 -26.94
CA VAL A 481 -11.19 6.53 -25.76
C VAL A 481 -10.90 5.03 -25.96
N GLN A 482 -10.71 4.59 -27.21
CA GLN A 482 -10.14 3.29 -27.56
C GLN A 482 -8.64 3.35 -27.92
N THR A 483 -7.89 4.34 -27.42
CA THR A 483 -6.44 4.37 -27.61
C THR A 483 -5.74 3.27 -26.84
N THR A 484 -4.67 2.73 -27.44
CA THR A 484 -3.70 1.94 -26.68
C THR A 484 -3.02 2.86 -25.65
N PRO A 485 -2.50 2.33 -24.52
CA PRO A 485 -1.75 3.15 -23.57
C PRO A 485 -0.56 3.88 -24.24
N ALA A 486 -0.04 3.37 -25.35
CA ALA A 486 1.03 4.00 -26.12
C ALA A 486 0.59 5.31 -26.80
N ASP A 487 -0.58 5.32 -27.44
CA ASP A 487 -1.10 6.51 -28.13
C ASP A 487 -1.47 7.61 -27.13
N PHE A 488 -2.04 7.22 -25.97
CA PHE A 488 -2.31 8.14 -24.86
C PHE A 488 -1.01 8.79 -24.34
N LEU A 489 0.02 7.99 -24.06
CA LEU A 489 1.32 8.51 -23.59
C LEU A 489 1.98 9.41 -24.64
N LYS A 490 1.95 9.04 -25.92
CA LYS A 490 2.48 9.85 -27.02
C LYS A 490 1.81 11.23 -27.10
N LEU A 491 0.48 11.28 -26.98
CA LEU A 491 -0.27 12.54 -26.93
C LEU A 491 0.07 13.36 -25.67
N LYS A 492 0.10 12.71 -24.50
CA LYS A 492 0.44 13.34 -23.21
C LYS A 492 1.84 13.96 -23.23
N PHE A 493 2.84 13.24 -23.71
CA PHE A 493 4.23 13.72 -23.77
C PHE A 493 4.39 14.86 -24.77
N ALA A 494 3.74 14.79 -25.95
CA ALA A 494 3.75 15.89 -26.91
C ALA A 494 3.14 17.19 -26.35
N ILE A 495 2.04 17.09 -25.59
CA ILE A 495 1.42 18.24 -24.91
C ILE A 495 2.36 18.79 -23.81
N GLN A 496 2.93 17.91 -22.98
CA GLN A 496 3.85 18.32 -21.92
C GLN A 496 5.11 19.01 -22.48
N ALA A 497 5.71 18.47 -23.54
CA ALA A 497 6.88 19.06 -24.18
C ALA A 497 6.57 20.42 -24.84
N ALA A 498 5.35 20.62 -25.35
CA ALA A 498 4.90 21.91 -25.88
C ALA A 498 4.55 22.94 -24.78
N ALA A 499 4.20 22.49 -23.57
CA ALA A 499 3.90 23.35 -22.43
C ALA A 499 5.15 23.86 -21.70
N THR A 500 6.27 23.13 -21.77
CA THR A 500 7.57 23.58 -21.23
C THR A 500 8.16 24.67 -22.14
N PRO A 501 8.38 25.91 -21.64
CA PRO A 501 8.93 26.98 -22.46
C PRO A 501 10.36 26.66 -22.93
N ALA A 502 10.63 26.84 -24.22
CA ALA A 502 11.98 26.72 -24.79
C ALA A 502 12.87 27.89 -24.34
N GLY A 503 13.36 27.89 -23.10
CA GLY A 503 14.07 29.06 -22.58
C GLY A 503 14.59 29.03 -21.14
N THR A 504 15.36 28.02 -20.73
CA THR A 504 16.36 28.19 -19.65
C THR A 504 17.64 27.43 -19.95
N LYS A 505 18.49 28.03 -20.78
CA LYS A 505 19.94 27.77 -20.67
C LYS A 505 20.44 28.51 -19.42
N ARG A 506 21.05 27.78 -18.50
CA ARG A 506 22.01 28.28 -17.52
C ARG A 506 23.30 27.49 -17.68
#